data_AF-A0A327QRP7-F1
#
_entry.id   AF-A0A327QRP7-F1
#
_cell.length_a   1.000
_cell.length_b   1.000
_cell.length_c   1.000
_cell.angle_alpha   90.00
_cell.angle_beta   90.00
_cell.angle_gamma   90.00
#
_symmetry.space_group_name_H-M   'P 1'
#
loop_
_entity.id
_entity.type
_entity.pdbx_description
1 polymer ?
#
loop_
_entity_poly.entity_id
_entity_poly.type
_entity_poly.pdbx_seq_one_letter_code
_entity_poly.pdbx_strand_id
1 'polypeptide(L)'
;MKNCKETSNNKVFTFTERQSKLTLLNKDEVSSTKVHVDGCAISDNGVKCDYLHLVEDKNLEIYIELKGQDLRQAMKQIERTISILGSKKQQQKLKSYIICSRSPLASTEIQQYDRTFRKHYNCQLIIKSSPFTDSY
;
A
#
# COMPACT_ATOMS: atom_id res chain seq x y z
N MET A 1 1.45 -15.76 -19.58
CA MET A 1 0.82 -14.55 -19.00
C MET A 1 1.31 -14.43 -17.56
N LYS A 2 1.87 -13.28 -17.15
CA LYS A 2 2.19 -13.07 -15.72
C LYS A 2 0.87 -12.92 -14.96
N ASN A 3 0.60 -13.81 -14.00
CA ASN A 3 -0.50 -13.59 -13.08
C ASN A 3 -0.06 -12.57 -12.02
N CYS A 4 -0.64 -11.38 -12.05
CA CYS A 4 -0.30 -10.30 -11.12
C CYS A 4 -1.09 -10.37 -9.81
N LYS A 5 -2.03 -11.31 -9.69
CA LYS A 5 -3.00 -11.38 -8.60
C LYS A 5 -2.98 -12.75 -7.93
N GLU A 6 -3.00 -12.73 -6.61
CA GLU A 6 -3.13 -13.92 -5.78
C GLU A 6 -4.24 -13.68 -4.76
N THR A 7 -5.34 -14.42 -4.91
CA THR A 7 -6.51 -14.32 -4.02
C THR A 7 -6.51 -15.46 -3.02
N SER A 8 -6.74 -15.14 -1.75
CA SER A 8 -6.78 -16.12 -0.66
C SER A 8 -7.55 -15.56 0.54
N ASN A 9 -7.95 -16.45 1.44
CA ASN A 9 -8.47 -16.13 2.77
C ASN A 9 -7.42 -16.35 3.89
N ASN A 10 -6.14 -16.53 3.53
CA ASN A 10 -5.05 -16.75 4.47
C ASN A 10 -5.04 -15.74 5.61
N LYS A 11 -4.76 -16.21 6.83
CA LYS A 11 -4.60 -15.37 8.03
C LYS A 11 -3.48 -14.34 7.92
N VAL A 12 -2.50 -14.59 7.06
CA VAL A 12 -1.26 -13.82 6.96
C VAL A 12 -0.94 -13.55 5.50
N PHE A 13 -0.86 -12.27 5.14
CA PHE A 13 -0.33 -11.80 3.87
C PHE A 13 1.02 -11.11 4.09
N THR A 14 2.06 -11.58 3.40
CA THR A 14 3.39 -11.00 3.48
C THR A 14 3.76 -10.29 2.17
N PHE A 15 4.29 -9.09 2.30
CA PHE A 15 4.78 -8.25 1.20
C PHE A 15 6.26 -7.96 1.45
N THR A 16 7.09 -8.21 0.44
CA THR A 16 8.54 -8.07 0.55
C THR A 16 9.13 -7.43 -0.69
N GLU A 17 10.07 -6.52 -0.50
CA GLU A 17 10.97 -5.99 -1.53
C GLU A 17 12.38 -5.94 -0.92
N ARG A 18 13.34 -6.67 -1.51
CA ARG A 18 14.71 -6.80 -0.97
C ARG A 18 14.69 -7.21 0.52
N GLN A 19 15.10 -6.32 1.42
CA GLN A 19 15.13 -6.54 2.87
C GLN A 19 13.91 -5.94 3.60
N SER A 20 13.07 -5.18 2.91
CA SER A 20 11.86 -4.58 3.49
C SER A 20 10.70 -5.58 3.49
N LYS A 21 10.01 -5.66 4.62
CA LYS A 21 8.87 -6.56 4.88
C LYS A 21 7.71 -5.84 5.57
N LEU A 22 6.49 -6.08 5.05
CA LEU A 22 5.21 -5.81 5.70
C LEU A 22 4.43 -7.13 5.84
N THR A 23 3.86 -7.35 7.01
CA THR A 23 2.90 -8.43 7.26
C THR A 23 1.54 -7.83 7.57
N LEU A 24 0.50 -8.27 6.86
CA LEU A 24 -0.89 -7.92 7.12
C LEU A 24 -1.66 -9.15 7.60
N LEU A 25 -2.23 -9.05 8.80
CA LEU A 25 -3.04 -10.09 9.42
C LEU A 25 -4.51 -9.94 9.03
N ASN A 26 -5.03 -10.95 8.33
CA ASN A 26 -6.43 -11.08 7.94
C ASN A 26 -7.23 -11.70 9.10
N LYS A 27 -7.65 -10.87 10.06
CA LYS A 27 -8.24 -11.37 11.32
C LYS A 27 -9.54 -12.16 11.12
N ASP A 28 -10.29 -11.80 10.09
CA ASP A 28 -11.61 -12.35 9.81
C ASP A 28 -11.58 -13.41 8.70
N GLU A 29 -10.38 -13.78 8.20
CA GLU A 29 -10.20 -14.77 7.12
C GLU A 29 -11.05 -14.44 5.87
N VAL A 30 -11.22 -13.14 5.59
CA VAL A 30 -12.01 -12.66 4.45
C VAL A 30 -11.24 -12.79 3.14
N SER A 31 -11.96 -12.94 2.03
CA SER A 31 -11.34 -13.05 0.71
C SER A 31 -10.54 -11.78 0.40
N SER A 32 -9.24 -11.97 0.17
CA SER A 32 -8.31 -10.86 -0.05
C SER A 32 -7.41 -11.16 -1.24
N THR A 33 -7.14 -10.15 -2.06
CA THR A 33 -6.30 -10.28 -3.27
C THR A 33 -5.05 -9.44 -3.14
N LYS A 34 -3.90 -10.12 -3.11
CA LYS A 34 -2.58 -9.50 -3.26
C LYS A 34 -2.32 -9.24 -4.74
N VAL A 35 -2.01 -8.00 -5.08
CA VAL A 35 -1.69 -7.56 -6.45
C VAL A 35 -0.25 -7.05 -6.47
N HIS A 36 0.59 -7.63 -7.32
CA HIS A 36 1.89 -7.07 -7.65
C HIS A 36 1.70 -5.95 -8.67
N VAL A 37 2.14 -4.73 -8.34
CA VAL A 37 1.86 -3.54 -9.15
C VAL A 37 3.04 -3.23 -10.08
N ASP A 38 4.24 -3.03 -9.52
CA ASP A 38 5.44 -2.71 -10.30
C ASP A 38 5.78 -3.83 -11.29
N GLY A 39 5.89 -3.48 -12.58
CA GLY A 39 6.23 -4.41 -13.65
C GLY A 39 5.19 -5.52 -13.90
N CYS A 40 3.97 -5.37 -13.37
CA CYS A 40 2.89 -6.33 -13.55
C CYS A 40 1.53 -5.65 -13.80
N ALA A 41 0.81 -5.19 -12.76
CA ALA A 41 -0.49 -4.55 -12.95
C ALA A 41 -0.37 -3.17 -13.62
N ILE A 42 0.75 -2.47 -13.42
CA ILE A 42 1.12 -1.27 -14.17
C ILE A 42 2.50 -1.54 -14.79
N SER A 43 2.56 -1.59 -16.12
CA SER A 43 3.77 -1.95 -16.87
C SER A 43 4.48 -0.76 -17.54
N ASP A 44 3.93 0.45 -17.42
CA ASP A 44 4.57 1.65 -17.95
C ASP A 44 5.80 2.08 -17.14
N ASN A 45 6.56 3.03 -17.68
CA ASN A 45 7.74 3.60 -17.03
C ASN A 45 7.40 4.65 -15.95
N GLY A 46 6.12 4.85 -15.63
CA GLY A 46 5.69 5.78 -14.61
C GLY A 46 5.94 5.25 -13.20
N VAL A 47 5.93 6.19 -12.26
CA VAL A 47 6.03 5.89 -10.83
C VAL A 47 4.82 5.08 -10.37
N LYS A 48 5.03 4.09 -9.51
CA LYS A 48 4.00 3.16 -9.02
C LYS A 48 4.50 2.47 -7.77
N CYS A 49 3.58 2.02 -6.93
CA CYS A 49 3.96 1.30 -5.73
C CYS A 49 4.23 -0.18 -6.01
N ASP A 50 4.77 -0.88 -5.02
CA ASP A 50 5.18 -2.28 -5.21
C ASP A 50 3.96 -3.22 -5.21
N TYR A 51 2.99 -2.97 -4.34
CA TYR A 51 1.80 -3.80 -4.19
C TYR A 51 0.50 -3.02 -3.94
N LEU A 52 -0.61 -3.66 -4.29
CA LEU A 52 -1.98 -3.31 -3.88
C LEU A 52 -2.62 -4.55 -3.25
N HIS A 53 -3.28 -4.40 -2.12
CA HIS A 53 -4.01 -5.48 -1.45
C HIS A 53 -5.48 -5.11 -1.34
N LEU A 54 -6.33 -5.93 -1.94
CA LEU A 54 -7.77 -5.72 -2.04
C LEU A 54 -8.47 -6.59 -1.00
N VAL A 55 -9.35 -5.99 -0.21
CA VAL A 55 -10.19 -6.70 0.77
C VAL A 55 -11.64 -6.32 0.48
N GLU A 56 -12.25 -7.04 -0.46
CA GLU A 56 -13.54 -6.67 -1.05
C GLU A 56 -14.66 -6.62 -0.02
N ASP A 57 -14.72 -7.62 0.87
CA ASP A 57 -15.73 -7.71 1.94
C ASP A 57 -15.68 -6.51 2.91
N LYS A 58 -14.52 -5.85 3.02
CA LYS A 58 -14.31 -4.67 3.88
C LYS A 58 -14.36 -3.35 3.12
N ASN A 59 -14.62 -3.37 1.81
CA ASN A 59 -14.45 -2.22 0.91
C ASN A 59 -13.12 -1.49 1.15
N LEU A 60 -12.03 -2.26 1.29
CA LEU A 60 -10.72 -1.73 1.66
C LEU A 60 -9.69 -1.99 0.57
N GLU A 61 -9.01 -0.93 0.16
CA GLU A 61 -7.82 -0.97 -0.69
C GLU A 61 -6.60 -0.56 0.14
N ILE A 62 -5.55 -1.37 0.08
CA ILE A 62 -4.30 -1.13 0.79
C ILE A 62 -3.16 -1.00 -0.21
N TYR A 63 -2.59 0.20 -0.33
CA TYR A 63 -1.45 0.49 -1.20
C TYR A 63 -0.15 0.36 -0.41
N ILE A 64 0.83 -0.35 -0.95
CA ILE A 64 2.03 -0.73 -0.18
C ILE A 64 3.28 -0.38 -0.99
N GLU A 65 4.12 0.43 -0.35
CA GLU A 65 5.44 0.85 -0.80
C GLU A 65 6.51 0.35 0.19
N LEU A 66 7.50 -0.39 -0.29
CA LEU A 66 8.54 -1.04 0.51
C LEU A 66 9.92 -0.46 0.19
N LYS A 67 10.16 0.82 0.53
CA LYS A 67 11.38 1.54 0.12
C LYS A 67 12.40 1.72 1.24
N GLY A 68 13.52 2.36 0.91
CA GLY A 68 14.59 2.67 1.87
C GLY A 68 14.33 3.99 2.61
N GLN A 69 14.44 5.12 1.90
CA GLN A 69 14.52 6.45 2.51
C GLN A 69 13.71 7.56 1.83
N ASP A 70 13.42 7.49 0.52
CA ASP A 70 12.76 8.61 -0.18
C ASP A 70 11.23 8.56 -0.01
N LEU A 71 10.75 9.22 1.05
CA LEU A 71 9.33 9.31 1.34
C LEU A 71 8.58 10.08 0.25
N ARG A 72 9.16 11.14 -0.32
CA ARG A 72 8.46 11.98 -1.31
C ARG A 72 8.16 11.20 -2.57
N GLN A 73 9.13 10.39 -3.00
CA GLN A 73 8.95 9.49 -4.13
C GLN A 73 7.90 8.41 -3.82
N ALA A 74 7.97 7.80 -2.63
CA ALA A 74 6.98 6.84 -2.16
C ALA A 74 5.55 7.39 -2.17
N MET A 75 5.36 8.66 -1.75
CA MET A 75 4.06 9.33 -1.82
C MET A 75 3.56 9.40 -3.26
N LYS A 76 4.40 9.88 -4.21
CA LYS A 76 4.03 10.00 -5.63
C LYS A 76 3.69 8.64 -6.26
N GLN A 77 4.40 7.59 -5.87
CA GLN A 77 4.13 6.22 -6.31
C GLN A 77 2.74 5.76 -5.88
N ILE A 78 2.36 6.00 -4.62
CA ILE A 78 1.02 5.67 -4.12
C ILE A 78 -0.05 6.52 -4.81
N GLU A 79 0.13 7.84 -4.90
CA GLU A 79 -0.84 8.75 -5.55
C GLU A 79 -1.12 8.34 -7.00
N ARG A 80 -0.06 8.04 -7.76
CA ARG A 80 -0.20 7.58 -9.14
C ARG A 80 -0.86 6.21 -9.23
N THR A 81 -0.58 5.31 -8.29
CA THR A 81 -1.22 3.99 -8.29
C THR A 81 -2.71 4.10 -7.97
N ILE A 82 -3.09 4.94 -7.00
CA ILE A 82 -4.50 5.26 -6.69
C ILE A 82 -5.21 5.85 -7.90
N SER A 83 -4.57 6.76 -8.63
CA SER A 83 -5.22 7.41 -9.78
C SER A 83 -5.51 6.42 -10.93
N ILE A 84 -4.65 5.42 -11.12
CA ILE A 84 -4.77 4.41 -12.18
C ILE A 84 -5.65 3.22 -11.78
N LEU A 85 -5.42 2.66 -10.58
CA LEU A 85 -6.04 1.40 -10.14
C LEU A 85 -7.16 1.58 -9.12
N GLY A 86 -7.26 2.74 -8.48
CA GLY A 86 -8.16 2.95 -7.36
C GLY A 86 -9.63 2.90 -7.76
N SER A 87 -10.41 2.19 -6.95
CA SER A 87 -11.86 2.10 -7.09
C SER A 87 -12.50 3.48 -7.03
N LYS A 88 -13.51 3.69 -7.88
CA LYS A 88 -14.34 4.91 -7.88
C LYS A 88 -15.57 4.80 -6.97
N LYS A 89 -15.68 3.73 -6.18
CA LYS A 89 -16.80 3.52 -5.25
C LYS A 89 -16.72 4.54 -4.11
N GLN A 90 -17.82 5.24 -3.85
CA GLN A 90 -17.88 6.33 -2.85
C GLN A 90 -17.56 5.87 -1.41
N GLN A 91 -17.78 4.59 -1.09
CA GLN A 91 -17.53 4.02 0.24
C GLN A 91 -16.19 3.27 0.35
N GLN A 92 -15.35 3.33 -0.68
CA GLN A 92 -14.04 2.66 -0.65
C GLN A 92 -13.15 3.30 0.42
N LYS A 93 -12.70 2.49 1.37
CA LYS A 93 -11.67 2.86 2.35
C LYS A 93 -10.32 2.64 1.72
N LEU A 94 -9.43 3.63 1.86
CA LEU A 94 -8.06 3.53 1.39
C LEU A 94 -7.12 3.55 2.60
N LYS A 95 -6.15 2.64 2.59
CA LYS A 95 -5.02 2.65 3.51
C LYS A 95 -3.74 2.61 2.68
N SER A 96 -2.70 3.27 3.15
CA SER A 96 -1.39 3.21 2.50
C SER A 96 -0.31 2.94 3.53
N TYR A 97 0.64 2.09 3.16
CA TYR A 97 1.83 1.81 3.94
C TYR A 97 3.06 2.21 3.16
N ILE A 98 3.95 2.93 3.83
CA ILE A 98 5.33 3.14 3.38
C ILE A 98 6.23 2.53 4.45
N ILE A 99 6.90 1.44 4.07
CA ILE A 99 7.78 0.70 4.98
C ILE A 99 9.23 1.01 4.62
N CYS A 100 9.90 1.74 5.51
CA CYS A 100 11.25 2.25 5.32
C CYS A 100 12.29 1.39 6.05
N SER A 101 13.48 1.17 5.48
CA SER A 101 14.57 0.47 6.20
C SER A 101 15.27 1.36 7.23
N ARG A 102 15.28 2.68 7.01
CA ARG A 102 15.68 3.71 8.00
C ARG A 102 14.60 4.76 7.94
N SER A 103 13.90 5.05 9.05
CA SER A 103 12.81 6.04 9.06
C SER A 103 13.38 7.45 9.16
N PRO A 104 13.37 8.28 8.08
CA PRO A 104 14.11 9.52 8.09
C PRO A 104 13.17 10.67 7.70
N LEU A 105 12.49 11.32 8.63
CA LEU A 105 11.91 12.66 8.40
C LEU A 105 11.40 13.27 9.71
N ALA A 106 11.37 14.60 9.76
CA ALA A 106 10.76 15.33 10.86
C ALA A 106 9.25 15.05 10.91
N SER A 107 8.69 15.01 12.12
CA SER A 107 7.26 14.71 12.35
C SER A 107 6.29 15.64 11.59
N THR A 108 6.73 16.85 11.22
CA THR A 108 5.93 17.85 10.52
C THR A 108 5.65 17.51 9.06
N GLU A 109 6.62 16.97 8.33
CA GLU A 109 6.44 16.59 6.92
C GLU A 109 5.50 15.38 6.79
N ILE A 110 5.64 14.40 7.68
CA ILE A 110 4.72 13.25 7.78
C ILE A 110 3.28 13.72 8.06
N GLN A 111 3.09 14.70 8.95
CA GLN A 111 1.78 15.25 9.26
C GLN A 111 1.15 15.99 8.07
N GLN A 112 1.95 16.72 7.27
CA GLN A 112 1.46 17.36 6.06
C GLN A 112 0.99 16.33 5.04
N TYR A 113 1.75 15.26 4.84
CA TYR A 113 1.37 14.19 3.92
C TYR A 113 0.11 13.45 4.36
N ASP A 114 0.00 13.08 5.64
CA ASP A 114 -1.21 12.44 6.17
C ASP A 114 -2.45 13.33 5.99
N ARG A 115 -2.32 14.65 6.21
CA ARG A 115 -3.40 15.61 5.94
C ARG A 115 -3.81 15.62 4.46
N THR A 116 -2.84 15.67 3.55
CA THR A 116 -3.10 15.64 2.10
C THR A 116 -3.81 14.34 1.70
N PHE A 117 -3.34 13.19 2.20
CA PHE A 117 -3.90 11.89 1.85
C PHE A 117 -5.34 11.70 2.33
N ARG A 118 -5.61 12.14 3.55
CA ARG A 118 -6.98 12.16 4.09
C ARG A 118 -7.89 13.08 3.29
N LYS A 119 -7.42 14.29 2.94
CA LYS A 119 -8.23 15.29 2.23
C LYS A 119 -8.55 14.88 0.79
N HIS A 120 -7.56 14.37 0.05
CA HIS A 120 -7.69 14.15 -1.39
C HIS A 120 -8.14 12.73 -1.74
N TYR A 121 -7.81 11.75 -0.92
CA TYR A 121 -8.05 10.33 -1.22
C TYR A 121 -8.86 9.61 -0.15
N ASN A 122 -9.26 10.28 0.93
CA ASN A 122 -9.82 9.64 2.13
C ASN A 122 -8.96 8.44 2.59
N CYS A 123 -7.63 8.59 2.46
CA CYS A 123 -6.66 7.53 2.68
C CYS A 123 -5.95 7.69 4.02
N GLN A 124 -5.91 6.63 4.83
CA GLN A 124 -5.07 6.56 6.02
C GLN A 124 -3.62 6.26 5.62
N LEU A 125 -2.69 7.18 5.89
CA LEU A 125 -1.26 6.98 5.65
C LEU A 125 -0.55 6.42 6.88
N ILE A 126 0.17 5.31 6.71
CA ILE A 126 1.00 4.69 7.76
C ILE A 126 2.44 4.57 7.27
N ILE A 127 3.35 5.24 7.97
CA ILE A 127 4.79 5.17 7.70
C ILE A 127 5.46 4.46 8.88
N LYS A 128 6.17 3.37 8.61
CA LYS A 128 6.82 2.55 9.64
C LYS A 128 8.17 2.04 9.16
N SER A 129 9.05 1.74 10.12
CA SER A 129 10.30 1.04 9.85
C SER A 129 10.06 -0.45 9.61
N SER A 130 10.86 -1.05 8.73
CA SER A 130 10.84 -2.49 8.49
C SER A 130 11.58 -3.29 9.57
N PRO A 131 11.14 -4.52 9.91
CA PRO A 131 9.88 -5.15 9.51
C PRO A 131 8.68 -4.55 10.28
N PHE A 132 7.50 -4.55 9.66
CA PHE A 132 6.27 -4.11 10.30
C PHE A 132 5.15 -5.15 10.15
N THR A 133 4.30 -5.26 11.18
CA THR A 133 3.10 -6.10 11.16
C THR A 133 1.91 -5.25 11.58
N ASP A 134 0.82 -5.35 10.82
CA ASP A 134 -0.48 -4.75 11.16
C ASP A 134 -1.58 -5.76 10.86
N SER A 135 -2.81 -5.43 11.26
CA SER A 135 -4.02 -6.19 10.93
C SER A 135 -5.00 -5.35 10.13
N TYR A 136 -5.87 -6.03 9.40
CA TYR A 136 -7.01 -5.41 8.71
C TYR A 136 -8.30 -6.16 8.97
#